data_AF-A0A815UZR5-F1
#
_entry.id   AF-A0A815UZR5-F1
#
_cell.length_a   1.000
_cell.length_b   1.000
_cell.length_c   1.000
_cell.angle_alpha   90.00
_cell.angle_beta   90.00
_cell.angle_gamma   90.00
#
_symmetry.space_group_name_H-M   'P 1'
#
loop_
_entity.id
_entity.type
_entity.pdbx_description
1 polymer ?
#
loop_
_entity_poly.entity_id
_entity_poly.type
_entity_poly.pdbx_seq_one_letter_code
_entity_poly.pdbx_strand_id
1 'polypeptide(L)'
;MNDCNNSNYPHYVNVFLFSETSPKIVSTERRDVNVRAQLAGHLCGIRHAGLAKLVGVPNLPSPVQDDTYSKWDKQLLEFVKSTSEKSMARAVEDAVATANTTDLTVSGDDFWQTRGFQSSHGAAALFFLHNAPQVLDIETCSKTCSVCKDKPVQKVEDLNHFSKRMKRSLNTIRREYGRKKLSDGKTIGGKNRLSGDSDYTSTSNDIRLNHSKVQTSLDLLHARSWAIFWHKYSTNDDPRLKFCSDEWCDYLKSVRDGTSYDHTSHALPRPVLDAIKRIFDSL
;
A
#
# COMPACT_ATOMS: atom_id res chain seq x y z
N MET A 1 -7.64 31.26 -1.15
CA MET A 1 -6.81 32.34 -1.70
C MET A 1 -6.27 33.08 -0.50
N ASN A 2 -5.02 32.80 -0.13
CA ASN A 2 -4.07 33.69 0.57
C ASN A 2 -2.78 32.89 0.78
N ASP A 3 -1.74 33.39 0.11
CA ASP A 3 -0.31 33.26 0.38
C ASP A 3 0.34 31.87 0.38
N CYS A 4 0.50 31.31 -0.83
CA CYS A 4 1.54 30.33 -1.15
C CYS A 4 2.76 30.97 -1.84
N ASN A 5 3.01 32.27 -1.61
CA ASN A 5 4.18 33.00 -2.10
C ASN A 5 5.16 33.26 -0.96
N ASN A 6 5.67 32.20 -0.33
CA ASN A 6 6.93 32.32 0.39
C ASN A 6 7.98 31.47 -0.30
N SER A 7 8.76 32.17 -1.12
CA SER A 7 9.95 31.74 -1.83
C SER A 7 11.03 31.28 -0.85
N ASN A 8 10.94 30.04 -0.38
CA ASN A 8 12.02 29.35 0.32
C ASN A 8 11.89 27.84 0.09
N TYR A 9 12.06 27.42 -1.17
CA TYR A 9 12.37 26.02 -1.50
C TYR A 9 13.88 25.87 -1.76
N PRO A 10 14.73 25.81 -0.71
CA PRO A 10 16.18 25.63 -0.87
C PRO A 10 16.56 24.27 -1.49
N HIS A 11 15.62 23.32 -1.58
CA HIS A 11 15.91 21.96 -2.04
C HIS A 11 16.01 21.81 -3.57
N TYR A 12 15.30 22.62 -4.36
CA TYR A 12 15.46 22.62 -5.82
C TYR A 12 16.78 23.28 -6.25
N VAL A 13 17.24 24.27 -5.47
CA VAL A 13 18.52 24.97 -5.71
C VAL A 13 19.72 24.04 -5.50
N ASN A 14 19.60 23.02 -4.64
CA ASN A 14 20.70 22.09 -4.37
C ASN A 14 21.02 21.17 -5.56
N VAL A 15 20.04 20.68 -6.35
CA VAL A 15 20.36 19.87 -7.53
C VAL A 15 21.15 20.68 -8.56
N PHE A 16 20.81 21.97 -8.70
CA PHE A 16 21.51 22.90 -9.59
C PHE A 16 22.94 23.19 -9.14
N LEU A 17 23.16 23.51 -7.85
CA LEU A 17 24.49 23.76 -7.28
C LEU A 17 25.40 22.53 -7.27
N PHE A 18 24.85 21.33 -7.09
CA PHE A 18 25.62 20.09 -7.07
C PHE A 18 26.05 19.61 -8.47
N SER A 19 25.33 20.00 -9.53
CA SER A 19 25.75 19.69 -10.92
C SER A 19 27.04 20.42 -11.34
N GLU A 20 27.29 21.59 -10.77
CA GLU A 20 28.45 22.43 -11.12
C GLU A 20 29.78 21.90 -10.57
N THR A 21 29.73 21.03 -9.56
CA THR A 21 30.91 20.57 -8.81
C THR A 21 31.21 19.08 -8.99
N SER A 22 30.43 18.38 -9.81
CA SER A 22 30.56 16.93 -9.96
C SER A 22 31.72 16.53 -10.89
N PRO A 23 32.78 15.88 -10.39
CA PRO A 23 33.89 15.42 -11.23
C PRO A 23 33.48 14.30 -12.20
N LYS A 24 32.27 13.73 -12.05
CA LYS A 24 31.72 12.70 -12.96
C LYS A 24 31.20 13.29 -14.27
N ILE A 25 30.93 14.60 -14.34
CA ILE A 25 30.52 15.28 -15.56
C ILE A 25 31.75 15.98 -16.14
N VAL A 26 32.38 15.36 -17.14
CA VAL A 26 33.58 15.93 -17.80
C VAL A 26 33.15 17.19 -18.58
N SER A 27 33.46 18.37 -18.05
CA SER A 27 32.97 19.63 -18.60
C SER A 27 33.91 20.24 -19.64
N THR A 28 33.32 20.61 -20.76
CA THR A 28 33.74 21.74 -21.61
C THR A 28 32.54 22.68 -21.60
N GLU A 29 32.70 24.01 -21.64
CA GLU A 29 31.60 24.99 -21.47
C GLU A 29 30.32 24.67 -22.28
N ARG A 30 30.47 24.24 -23.54
CA ARG A 30 29.32 23.86 -24.41
C ARG A 30 28.59 22.58 -23.98
N ARG A 31 29.27 21.64 -23.30
CA ARG A 31 28.65 20.40 -22.79
C ARG A 31 27.82 20.67 -21.53
N ASP A 32 28.26 21.61 -20.69
CA ASP A 32 27.58 21.95 -19.44
C ASP A 32 26.15 22.48 -19.68
N VAL A 33 25.98 23.43 -20.60
CA VAL A 33 24.67 23.99 -20.96
C VAL A 33 23.70 22.91 -21.45
N ASN A 34 24.17 21.98 -22.28
CA ASN A 34 23.31 20.93 -22.82
C ASN A 34 22.90 19.91 -21.74
N VAL A 35 23.80 19.55 -20.83
CA VAL A 35 23.49 18.65 -19.70
C VAL A 35 22.50 19.31 -18.74
N ARG A 36 22.65 20.61 -18.46
CA ARG A 36 21.70 21.39 -17.66
C ARG A 36 20.32 21.48 -18.32
N ALA A 37 20.27 21.71 -19.64
CA ALA A 37 19.02 21.71 -20.38
C ALA A 37 18.32 20.33 -20.32
N GLN A 38 19.08 19.24 -20.41
CA GLN A 38 18.58 17.88 -20.23
C GLN A 38 18.05 17.63 -18.81
N LEU A 39 18.76 18.10 -17.78
CA LEU A 39 18.30 18.02 -16.39
C LEU A 39 16.99 18.82 -16.20
N ALA A 40 16.92 20.04 -16.71
CA ALA A 40 15.71 20.85 -16.69
C ALA A 40 14.55 20.14 -17.41
N GLY A 41 14.83 19.53 -18.56
CA GLY A 41 13.85 18.71 -19.28
C GLY A 41 13.30 17.53 -18.46
N HIS A 42 14.12 16.93 -17.59
CA HIS A 42 13.67 15.90 -16.65
C HIS A 42 12.82 16.46 -15.52
N LEU A 43 13.25 17.56 -14.89
CA LEU A 43 12.53 18.21 -13.80
C LEU A 43 11.15 18.72 -14.25
N CYS A 44 11.04 19.18 -15.50
CA CYS A 44 9.77 19.59 -16.09
C CYS A 44 8.93 18.44 -16.66
N GLY A 45 9.44 17.20 -16.68
CA GLY A 45 8.74 16.04 -17.23
C GLY A 45 8.58 16.03 -18.75
N ILE A 46 9.25 16.94 -19.47
CA ILE A 46 9.13 17.09 -20.94
C ILE A 46 10.13 16.23 -21.71
N ARG A 47 11.27 15.89 -21.08
CA ARG A 47 12.40 15.12 -21.63
C ARG A 47 12.86 15.64 -23.00
N HIS A 48 13.58 14.84 -23.78
CA HIS A 48 14.19 15.26 -25.05
C HIS A 48 13.17 15.77 -26.07
N ALA A 49 12.10 15.02 -26.32
CA ALA A 49 11.09 15.40 -27.31
C ALA A 49 10.38 16.71 -26.97
N GLY A 50 10.07 16.93 -25.69
CA GLY A 50 9.47 18.19 -25.25
C GLY A 50 10.48 19.34 -25.21
N LEU A 51 11.74 19.07 -24.86
CA LEU A 51 12.83 20.05 -24.94
C LEU A 51 13.08 20.50 -26.39
N ALA A 52 13.06 19.57 -27.35
CA ALA A 52 13.18 19.86 -28.78
C ALA A 52 12.06 20.78 -29.27
N LYS A 53 10.82 20.54 -28.81
CA LYS A 53 9.69 21.45 -29.08
C LYS A 53 9.89 22.82 -28.45
N LEU A 54 10.33 22.86 -27.18
CA LEU A 54 10.55 24.10 -26.43
C LEU A 54 11.58 25.00 -27.13
N VAL A 55 12.72 24.45 -27.54
CA VAL A 55 13.78 25.22 -28.23
C VAL A 55 13.45 25.50 -29.70
N GLY A 56 12.59 24.70 -30.32
CA GLY A 56 12.11 24.92 -31.68
C GLY A 56 11.23 26.18 -31.81
N VAL A 57 10.42 26.50 -30.79
CA VAL A 57 9.54 27.71 -30.81
C VAL A 57 10.32 29.02 -31.00
N PRO A 58 11.40 29.30 -30.24
CA PRO A 58 12.25 30.48 -30.46
C PRO A 58 13.28 30.31 -31.59
N ASN A 59 13.22 29.24 -32.38
CA ASN A 59 14.19 28.93 -33.45
C ASN A 59 15.64 28.79 -32.95
N LEU A 60 15.81 28.14 -31.79
CA LEU A 60 17.14 27.80 -31.25
C LEU A 60 17.64 26.47 -31.84
N PRO A 61 18.96 26.21 -31.78
CA PRO A 61 19.52 24.92 -32.18
C PRO A 61 18.82 23.77 -31.45
N SER A 62 18.59 22.68 -32.18
CA SER A 62 18.01 21.48 -31.58
C SER A 62 18.90 20.97 -30.43
N PRO A 63 18.30 20.31 -29.42
CA PRO A 63 19.06 19.62 -28.40
C PRO A 63 19.99 18.58 -29.04
N VAL A 64 20.95 18.09 -28.26
CA VAL A 64 21.86 17.05 -28.75
C VAL A 64 21.12 15.84 -29.32
N GLN A 65 21.79 15.13 -30.24
CA GLN A 65 21.28 13.93 -30.88
C GLN A 65 20.87 12.87 -29.84
N ASP A 66 19.87 12.07 -30.17
CA ASP A 66 19.25 11.08 -29.27
C ASP A 66 20.25 10.11 -28.65
N ASP A 67 21.26 9.70 -29.40
CA ASP A 67 22.30 8.78 -28.96
C ASP A 67 23.14 9.39 -27.82
N THR A 68 23.48 10.68 -27.96
CA THR A 68 24.27 11.47 -27.03
C THR A 68 23.44 11.84 -25.82
N TYR A 69 22.19 12.24 -26.03
CA TYR A 69 21.22 12.47 -24.96
C TYR A 69 21.06 11.22 -24.09
N SER A 70 20.92 10.04 -24.71
CA SER A 70 20.76 8.76 -24.01
C SER A 70 22.03 8.36 -23.22
N LYS A 71 23.22 8.66 -23.74
CA LYS A 71 24.49 8.45 -23.02
C LYS A 71 24.56 9.32 -21.77
N TRP A 72 24.24 10.60 -21.90
CA TRP A 72 24.21 11.54 -20.77
C TRP A 72 23.09 11.23 -19.79
N ASP A 73 21.97 10.70 -20.25
CA ASP A 73 20.85 10.28 -19.40
C ASP A 73 21.30 9.24 -18.36
N LYS A 74 22.11 8.27 -18.80
CA LYS A 74 22.67 7.25 -17.91
C LYS A 74 23.63 7.84 -16.88
N GLN A 75 24.48 8.77 -17.30
CA GLN A 75 25.43 9.45 -16.41
C GLN A 75 24.70 10.32 -15.38
N LEU A 76 23.70 11.09 -15.83
CA LEU A 76 22.84 11.91 -14.98
C LEU A 76 22.11 11.04 -13.96
N LEU A 77 21.56 9.90 -14.40
CA LEU A 77 20.86 8.96 -13.52
C LEU A 77 21.78 8.43 -12.42
N GLU A 78 23.00 8.01 -12.75
CA GLU A 78 23.98 7.53 -11.76
C GLU A 78 24.33 8.62 -10.75
N PHE A 79 24.51 9.85 -11.23
CA PHE A 79 24.80 11.00 -10.38
C PHE A 79 23.63 11.34 -9.44
N VAL A 80 22.41 11.41 -9.97
CA VAL A 80 21.20 11.69 -9.18
C VAL A 80 21.01 10.63 -8.11
N LYS A 81 21.17 9.34 -8.44
CA LYS A 81 21.08 8.23 -7.47
C LYS A 81 22.09 8.36 -6.33
N SER A 82 23.36 8.58 -6.66
CA SER A 82 24.41 8.75 -5.64
C SER A 82 24.16 9.97 -4.76
N THR A 83 23.59 11.04 -5.32
CA THR A 83 23.27 12.25 -4.58
C THR A 83 22.05 12.06 -3.70
N SER A 84 21.01 11.38 -4.18
CA SER A 84 19.83 11.06 -3.39
C SER A 84 20.16 10.16 -2.21
N GLU A 85 21.01 9.14 -2.39
CA GLU A 85 21.46 8.27 -1.29
C GLU A 85 22.13 9.06 -0.18
N LYS A 86 23.06 9.97 -0.52
CA LYS A 86 23.73 10.84 0.46
C LYS A 86 22.77 11.82 1.13
N SER A 87 21.81 12.37 0.37
CA SER A 87 20.82 13.30 0.89
C SER A 87 19.86 12.60 1.87
N MET A 88 19.40 11.39 1.54
CA MET A 88 18.50 10.60 2.38
C MET A 88 19.23 10.11 3.65
N ALA A 89 20.50 9.71 3.55
CA ALA A 89 21.30 9.36 4.73
C ALA A 89 21.41 10.52 5.73
N ARG A 90 21.68 11.74 5.24
CA ARG A 90 21.70 12.95 6.07
C ARG A 90 20.33 13.26 6.67
N ALA A 91 19.25 13.08 5.90
CA ALA A 91 17.89 13.26 6.40
C ALA A 91 17.55 12.30 7.56
N VAL A 92 18.05 11.06 7.50
CA VAL A 92 17.89 10.10 8.60
C VAL A 92 18.68 10.55 9.84
N GLU A 93 19.92 10.99 9.68
CA GLU A 93 20.73 11.53 10.78
C GLU A 93 20.04 12.73 11.46
N ASP A 94 19.55 13.68 10.66
CA ASP A 94 18.80 14.86 11.13
C ASP A 94 17.50 14.47 11.84
N ALA A 95 16.76 13.50 11.30
CA ALA A 95 15.50 13.02 11.88
C ALA A 95 15.73 12.36 13.25
N VAL A 96 16.75 11.51 13.38
CA VAL A 96 17.12 10.86 14.64
C VAL A 96 17.59 11.89 15.67
N ALA A 97 18.41 12.86 15.25
CA ALA A 97 18.85 13.95 16.12
C ALA A 97 17.68 14.82 16.61
N THR A 98 16.68 15.05 15.74
CA THR A 98 15.49 15.84 16.08
C THR A 98 14.56 15.09 17.03
N ALA A 99 14.34 13.80 16.81
CA ALA A 99 13.44 12.97 17.62
C ALA A 99 14.10 12.44 18.90
N ASN A 100 15.43 12.48 19.01
CA ASN A 100 16.22 11.82 20.07
C ASN A 100 15.93 10.30 20.22
N THR A 101 15.44 9.66 19.16
CA THR A 101 15.12 8.24 19.12
C THR A 101 15.27 7.72 17.70
N THR A 102 15.50 6.41 17.56
CA THR A 102 15.44 5.71 16.28
C THR A 102 14.01 5.28 15.91
N ASP A 103 13.05 5.39 16.84
CA ASP A 103 11.63 5.14 16.60
C ASP A 103 10.96 6.39 16.04
N LEU A 104 11.03 6.54 14.72
CA LEU A 104 10.55 7.72 14.00
C LEU A 104 9.10 7.54 13.54
N THR A 105 8.25 8.52 13.84
CA THR A 105 6.95 8.65 13.18
C THR A 105 7.15 9.27 11.80
N VAL A 106 6.81 8.51 10.76
CA VAL A 106 6.98 8.90 9.36
C VAL A 106 5.63 8.99 8.66
N SER A 107 5.56 9.82 7.62
CA SER A 107 4.43 9.86 6.68
C SER A 107 4.90 9.42 5.31
N GLY A 108 4.06 8.70 4.57
CA GLY A 108 4.32 8.32 3.19
C GLY A 108 3.36 9.02 2.23
N ASP A 109 3.84 9.39 1.06
CA ASP A 109 3.01 9.84 -0.06
C ASP A 109 3.42 9.13 -1.35
N ASP A 110 2.45 8.78 -2.19
CA ASP A 110 2.66 8.11 -3.46
C ASP A 110 2.38 9.03 -4.65
N PHE A 111 3.26 8.98 -5.64
CA PHE A 111 3.13 9.77 -6.86
C PHE A 111 3.26 8.89 -8.11
N TRP A 112 2.54 9.31 -9.15
CA TRP A 112 2.41 8.57 -10.40
C TRP A 112 3.04 9.35 -11.54
N GLN A 113 3.71 8.66 -12.46
CA GLN A 113 4.38 9.30 -13.61
C GLN A 113 3.41 10.11 -14.48
N THR A 114 2.15 9.70 -14.56
CA THR A 114 1.09 10.42 -15.31
C THR A 114 -0.08 10.75 -14.39
N ARG A 115 -0.49 12.02 -14.38
CA ARG A 115 -1.65 12.52 -13.62
C ARG A 115 -2.93 12.27 -14.44
N GLY A 116 -3.96 11.70 -13.83
CA GLY A 116 -5.28 11.53 -14.45
C GLY A 116 -5.49 10.27 -15.30
N PHE A 117 -4.49 9.38 -15.39
CA PHE A 117 -4.60 8.05 -16.01
C PHE A 117 -4.00 6.98 -15.10
N GLN A 118 -4.34 5.70 -15.31
CA GLN A 118 -3.67 4.60 -14.63
C GLN A 118 -2.20 4.54 -15.08
N SER A 119 -1.31 5.19 -14.35
CA SER A 119 0.11 5.07 -14.61
C SER A 119 0.58 3.64 -14.33
N SER A 120 1.41 3.10 -15.23
CA SER A 120 2.09 1.82 -15.04
C SER A 120 3.31 1.94 -14.14
N HIS A 121 3.80 3.15 -13.91
CA HIS A 121 4.96 3.45 -13.07
C HIS A 121 4.59 4.52 -12.05
N GLY A 122 5.01 4.31 -10.81
CA GLY A 122 4.88 5.25 -9.72
C GLY A 122 6.06 5.14 -8.78
N ALA A 123 6.10 6.00 -7.78
CA ALA A 123 7.01 5.88 -6.66
C ALA A 123 6.30 6.33 -5.39
N ALA A 124 6.71 5.75 -4.27
CA ALA A 124 6.28 6.15 -2.94
C ALA A 124 7.48 6.72 -2.20
N ALA A 125 7.29 7.84 -1.54
CA ALA A 125 8.32 8.48 -0.74
C ALA A 125 7.89 8.49 0.73
N LEU A 126 8.84 8.19 1.62
CA LEU A 126 8.69 8.29 3.06
C LEU A 126 9.36 9.57 3.54
N PHE A 127 8.65 10.31 4.39
CA PHE A 127 9.05 11.61 4.89
C PHE A 127 8.99 11.65 6.41
N PHE A 128 9.97 12.32 7.02
CA PHE A 128 9.89 12.71 8.41
C PHE A 128 9.12 14.02 8.55
N LEU A 129 8.03 14.01 9.35
CA LEU A 129 7.18 15.17 9.56
C LEU A 129 7.73 16.03 10.70
N HIS A 130 8.64 16.94 10.37
CA HIS A 130 9.06 18.04 11.24
C HIS A 130 8.99 19.37 10.47
N ASN A 131 9.52 20.46 11.03
CA ASN A 131 9.45 21.82 10.48
C ASN A 131 9.82 21.95 8.98
N ALA A 132 10.63 21.04 8.45
CA ALA A 132 10.84 20.85 7.02
C ALA A 132 10.72 19.36 6.66
N PRO A 133 9.84 18.98 5.71
CA PRO A 133 9.72 17.59 5.31
C PRO A 133 10.99 17.14 4.59
N GLN A 134 11.65 16.13 5.15
CA GLN A 134 12.82 15.50 4.55
C GLN A 134 12.46 14.10 4.07
N VAL A 135 12.97 13.72 2.90
CA VAL A 135 12.77 12.38 2.34
C VAL A 135 13.75 11.41 2.99
N LEU A 136 13.22 10.39 3.64
CA LEU A 136 14.03 9.33 4.27
C LEU A 136 14.29 8.18 3.30
N ASP A 137 13.30 7.85 2.48
CA ASP A 137 13.39 6.74 1.52
C ASP A 137 12.42 6.93 0.34
N ILE A 138 12.74 6.33 -0.80
CA ILE A 138 11.91 6.33 -2.01
C ILE A 138 11.91 4.94 -2.63
N GLU A 139 10.72 4.36 -2.79
CA GLU A 139 10.53 3.09 -3.48
C GLU A 139 9.81 3.30 -4.82
N THR A 140 10.37 2.76 -5.90
CA THR A 140 9.74 2.83 -7.23
C THR A 140 8.88 1.60 -7.50
N CYS A 141 7.63 1.80 -7.88
CA CYS A 141 6.66 0.75 -8.18
C CYS A 141 6.36 0.70 -9.68
N SER A 142 6.36 -0.50 -10.26
CA SER A 142 5.93 -0.71 -11.65
C SER A 142 4.88 -1.82 -11.72
N LYS A 143 3.81 -1.60 -12.49
CA LYS A 143 2.81 -2.61 -12.82
C LYS A 143 3.28 -3.54 -13.93
N THR A 144 4.26 -3.12 -14.70
CA THR A 144 4.79 -3.85 -15.86
C THR A 144 6.29 -3.96 -15.74
N CYS A 145 6.80 -5.18 -15.84
CA CYS A 145 8.23 -5.43 -15.93
C CYS A 145 8.52 -6.07 -17.29
N SER A 146 9.41 -5.47 -18.08
CA SER A 146 9.78 -5.98 -19.41
C SER A 146 10.43 -7.37 -19.36
N VAL A 147 11.03 -7.73 -18.22
CA VAL A 147 11.61 -9.05 -17.96
C VAL A 147 10.54 -10.07 -17.52
N CYS A 148 9.49 -9.63 -16.83
CA CYS A 148 8.46 -10.52 -16.26
C CYS A 148 7.15 -10.55 -17.05
N LYS A 149 7.03 -9.81 -18.15
CA LYS A 149 5.79 -9.66 -18.94
C LYS A 149 5.17 -10.99 -19.39
N ASP A 150 6.00 -12.02 -19.60
CA ASP A 150 5.58 -13.35 -20.08
C ASP A 150 5.40 -14.36 -18.94
N LYS A 151 5.62 -13.96 -17.68
CA LYS A 151 5.38 -14.82 -16.52
C LYS A 151 3.91 -14.73 -16.11
N PRO A 152 3.26 -15.84 -15.73
CA PRO A 152 1.91 -15.80 -15.20
C PRO A 152 1.88 -14.95 -13.93
N VAL A 153 1.13 -13.85 -13.96
CA VAL A 153 0.91 -13.00 -12.78
C VAL A 153 -0.01 -13.77 -11.83
N GLN A 154 0.56 -14.30 -10.75
CA GLN A 154 -0.25 -14.79 -9.64
C GLN A 154 -0.76 -13.57 -8.87
N LYS A 155 -2.07 -13.34 -8.93
CA LYS A 155 -2.72 -12.36 -8.06
C LYS A 155 -2.68 -12.92 -6.64
N VAL A 156 -1.76 -12.42 -5.84
CA VAL A 156 -1.76 -12.66 -4.41
C VAL A 156 -2.78 -11.70 -3.80
N GLU A 157 -3.79 -12.23 -3.12
CA GLU A 157 -4.70 -11.41 -2.32
C GLU A 157 -4.08 -11.24 -0.93
N ASP A 158 -3.80 -9.99 -0.55
CA ASP A 158 -3.33 -9.70 0.79
C ASP A 158 -4.49 -9.73 1.82
N LEU A 159 -4.13 -9.75 3.10
CA LEU A 159 -5.09 -9.74 4.22
C LEU A 159 -6.11 -8.61 4.14
N ASN A 160 -5.69 -7.44 3.65
CA ASN A 160 -6.51 -6.25 3.63
C ASN A 160 -7.58 -6.34 2.53
N HIS A 161 -7.20 -6.79 1.34
CA HIS A 161 -8.09 -7.06 0.22
C HIS A 161 -9.07 -8.18 0.57
N PHE A 162 -8.59 -9.29 1.15
CA PHE A 162 -9.43 -10.38 1.63
C PHE A 162 -10.48 -9.90 2.66
N SER A 163 -10.04 -9.13 3.66
CA SER A 163 -10.93 -8.56 4.67
C SER A 163 -11.96 -7.58 4.08
N LYS A 164 -11.55 -6.76 3.11
CA LYS A 164 -12.45 -5.83 2.39
C LYS A 164 -13.48 -6.58 1.54
N ARG A 165 -13.07 -7.67 0.90
CA ARG A 165 -13.95 -8.54 0.10
C ARG A 165 -15.03 -9.15 0.98
N MET A 166 -14.65 -9.76 2.11
CA MET A 166 -15.61 -10.25 3.11
C MET A 166 -16.56 -9.15 3.62
N LYS A 167 -16.03 -7.98 3.99
CA LYS A 167 -16.84 -6.83 4.43
C LYS A 167 -17.92 -6.47 3.40
N ARG A 168 -17.51 -6.38 2.13
CA ARG A 168 -18.40 -6.03 1.02
C ARG A 168 -19.50 -7.08 0.82
N SER A 169 -19.13 -8.36 0.90
CA SER A 169 -20.10 -9.47 0.80
C SER A 169 -21.10 -9.44 1.95
N LEU A 170 -20.65 -9.26 3.19
CA LEU A 170 -21.52 -9.14 4.37
C LEU A 170 -22.48 -7.94 4.25
N ASN A 171 -21.98 -6.78 3.82
CA ASN A 171 -22.81 -5.59 3.57
C ASN A 171 -23.86 -5.83 2.48
N THR A 172 -23.54 -6.64 1.47
CA THR A 172 -24.47 -7.03 0.42
C THR A 172 -25.60 -7.89 0.99
N ILE A 173 -25.27 -8.89 1.82
CA ILE A 173 -26.29 -9.71 2.51
C ILE A 173 -27.15 -8.85 3.44
N ARG A 174 -26.55 -7.95 4.21
CA ARG A 174 -27.28 -7.02 5.08
C ARG A 174 -28.30 -6.20 4.30
N ARG A 175 -27.94 -5.70 3.12
CA ARG A 175 -28.86 -4.95 2.24
C ARG A 175 -29.98 -5.84 1.71
N GLU A 176 -29.67 -7.06 1.28
CA GLU A 176 -30.65 -7.99 0.71
C GLU A 176 -31.65 -8.54 1.74
N TYR A 177 -31.17 -8.86 2.95
CA TYR A 177 -31.96 -9.47 4.02
C TYR A 177 -32.43 -8.47 5.08
N GLY A 178 -32.06 -7.18 4.97
CA GLY A 178 -32.42 -6.15 5.94
C GLY A 178 -33.93 -5.98 6.14
N ARG A 179 -34.72 -6.24 5.09
CA ARG A 179 -36.19 -6.18 5.11
C ARG A 179 -36.86 -7.56 5.00
N LYS A 180 -36.09 -8.63 4.72
CA LYS A 180 -36.62 -9.98 4.57
C LYS A 180 -36.60 -10.69 5.93
N LYS A 181 -37.67 -11.42 6.24
CA LYS A 181 -37.71 -12.30 7.40
C LYS A 181 -36.93 -13.57 7.06
N LEU A 182 -36.07 -13.98 7.98
CA LEU A 182 -35.40 -15.28 7.95
C LEU A 182 -36.37 -16.37 8.45
N SER A 183 -35.91 -17.62 8.50
CA SER A 183 -36.74 -18.77 8.93
C SER A 183 -37.31 -18.65 10.34
N ASP A 184 -36.71 -17.81 11.20
CA ASP A 184 -37.19 -17.49 12.54
C ASP A 184 -38.17 -16.31 12.59
N GLY A 185 -38.64 -15.82 11.45
CA GLY A 185 -39.57 -14.69 11.35
C GLY A 185 -38.95 -13.32 11.67
N LYS A 186 -37.65 -13.26 11.97
CA LYS A 186 -36.90 -12.03 12.29
C LYS A 186 -36.04 -11.61 11.11
N THR A 187 -35.77 -10.32 10.97
CA THR A 187 -34.83 -9.83 9.96
C THR A 187 -33.38 -10.11 10.37
N ILE A 188 -32.42 -9.81 9.49
CA ILE A 188 -30.99 -9.76 9.83
C ILE A 188 -30.63 -8.51 10.66
N GLY A 189 -31.63 -7.82 11.24
CA GLY A 189 -31.45 -6.66 12.10
C GLY A 189 -31.56 -7.03 13.59
N GLY A 190 -30.83 -6.31 14.45
CA GLY A 190 -30.84 -6.48 15.91
C GLY A 190 -29.52 -6.99 16.54
N LYS A 191 -29.48 -7.00 17.88
CA LYS A 191 -28.38 -7.52 18.70
C LYS A 191 -28.13 -9.00 18.37
N ASN A 192 -26.87 -9.40 18.20
CA ASN A 192 -26.44 -10.75 17.81
C ASN A 192 -26.97 -11.21 16.44
N ARG A 193 -27.30 -10.27 15.54
CA ARG A 193 -27.83 -10.58 14.19
C ARG A 193 -27.13 -9.80 13.07
N LEU A 194 -25.87 -9.39 13.27
CA LEU A 194 -25.05 -8.65 12.28
C LEU A 194 -25.47 -7.18 12.06
N SER A 195 -26.16 -6.58 13.02
CA SER A 195 -26.75 -5.24 12.86
C SER A 195 -26.00 -4.12 13.60
N GLY A 196 -25.16 -4.45 14.59
CA GLY A 196 -24.30 -3.51 15.32
C GLY A 196 -22.85 -3.56 14.87
N ASP A 197 -22.16 -2.41 14.93
CA ASP A 197 -20.73 -2.30 14.62
C ASP A 197 -19.89 -3.26 15.50
N SER A 198 -20.37 -3.60 16.71
CA SER A 198 -19.76 -4.53 17.69
C SER A 198 -19.70 -6.00 17.25
N ASP A 199 -20.73 -6.50 16.55
CA ASP A 199 -20.82 -7.92 16.18
C ASP A 199 -20.01 -8.20 14.91
N TYR A 200 -19.93 -7.18 14.04
CA TYR A 200 -19.07 -7.15 12.87
C TYR A 200 -17.60 -6.96 13.28
N THR A 201 -17.31 -6.09 14.24
CA THR A 201 -15.94 -5.88 14.74
C THR A 201 -15.42 -7.07 15.52
N SER A 202 -16.22 -7.82 16.29
CA SER A 202 -15.71 -9.06 16.93
C SER A 202 -15.33 -10.10 15.88
N THR A 203 -16.21 -10.44 14.94
CA THR A 203 -15.89 -11.44 13.90
C THR A 203 -14.77 -10.97 12.95
N SER A 204 -14.73 -9.67 12.59
CA SER A 204 -13.65 -9.13 11.74
C SER A 204 -12.34 -8.86 12.49
N ASN A 205 -12.37 -8.60 13.79
CA ASN A 205 -11.18 -8.57 14.64
C ASN A 205 -10.68 -9.99 14.90
N ASP A 206 -11.56 -10.98 15.07
CA ASP A 206 -11.17 -12.40 15.16
C ASP A 206 -10.50 -12.85 13.87
N ILE A 207 -11.05 -12.48 12.70
CA ILE A 207 -10.39 -12.67 11.40
C ILE A 207 -9.05 -11.93 11.38
N ARG A 208 -8.98 -10.65 11.73
CA ARG A 208 -7.70 -9.89 11.69
C ARG A 208 -6.64 -10.41 12.65
N LEU A 209 -7.00 -10.71 13.90
CA LEU A 209 -6.11 -11.22 14.94
C LEU A 209 -5.61 -12.61 14.58
N ASN A 210 -6.48 -13.49 14.11
CA ASN A 210 -6.06 -14.80 13.61
C ASN A 210 -5.21 -14.66 12.34
N HIS A 211 -5.47 -13.70 11.45
CA HIS A 211 -4.75 -13.62 10.18
C HIS A 211 -3.42 -12.85 10.27
N SER A 212 -3.18 -12.10 11.35
CA SER A 212 -1.93 -11.36 11.61
C SER A 212 -0.66 -12.23 11.54
N LYS A 213 -0.78 -13.54 11.83
CA LYS A 213 0.32 -14.51 11.79
C LYS A 213 0.46 -15.27 10.46
N VAL A 214 -0.40 -15.00 9.46
CA VAL A 214 -0.56 -15.84 8.25
C VAL A 214 -0.55 -14.99 6.97
N GLN A 215 0.15 -13.87 6.99
CA GLN A 215 0.00 -12.77 6.03
C GLN A 215 0.22 -13.14 4.55
N THR A 216 0.70 -14.35 4.24
CA THR A 216 1.19 -14.76 2.93
C THR A 216 0.46 -15.92 2.26
N SER A 217 -0.51 -16.61 2.89
CA SER A 217 -1.17 -17.80 2.28
C SER A 217 -2.69 -17.72 2.26
N LEU A 218 -3.26 -17.58 1.05
CA LEU A 218 -4.71 -17.52 0.79
C LEU A 218 -5.45 -18.75 1.33
N ASP A 219 -4.89 -19.95 1.13
CA ASP A 219 -5.49 -21.21 1.58
C ASP A 219 -5.67 -21.24 3.09
N LEU A 220 -4.67 -20.72 3.83
CA LEU A 220 -4.76 -20.60 5.28
C LEU A 220 -5.76 -19.51 5.70
N LEU A 221 -5.90 -18.42 4.94
CA LEU A 221 -6.95 -17.43 5.20
C LEU A 221 -8.35 -18.06 5.02
N HIS A 222 -8.52 -18.89 3.99
CA HIS A 222 -9.78 -19.58 3.72
C HIS A 222 -10.10 -20.57 4.85
N ALA A 223 -9.13 -21.41 5.24
CA ALA A 223 -9.29 -22.37 6.32
C ALA A 223 -9.65 -21.69 7.65
N ARG A 224 -8.95 -20.60 8.02
CA ARG A 224 -9.22 -19.85 9.26
C ARG A 224 -10.58 -19.16 9.23
N SER A 225 -10.98 -18.60 8.08
CA SER A 225 -12.31 -18.00 7.92
C SER A 225 -13.41 -19.03 8.10
N TRP A 226 -13.26 -20.22 7.51
CA TRP A 226 -14.18 -21.33 7.71
C TRP A 226 -14.23 -21.82 9.15
N ALA A 227 -13.10 -21.87 9.84
CA ALA A 227 -13.06 -22.26 11.24
C ALA A 227 -13.86 -21.27 12.12
N ILE A 228 -13.74 -19.96 11.88
CA ILE A 228 -14.54 -18.94 12.58
C ILE A 228 -16.05 -19.16 12.33
N PHE A 229 -16.44 -19.42 11.09
CA PHE A 229 -17.84 -19.74 10.77
C PHE A 229 -18.33 -20.96 11.57
N TRP A 230 -17.54 -22.03 11.62
CA TRP A 230 -17.91 -23.23 12.37
C TRP A 230 -17.95 -23.01 13.87
N HIS A 231 -17.05 -22.21 14.45
CA HIS A 231 -17.13 -21.84 15.87
C HIS A 231 -18.40 -21.09 16.22
N LYS A 232 -18.86 -20.18 15.36
CA LYS A 232 -20.13 -19.47 15.55
C LYS A 232 -21.34 -20.41 15.39
N TYR A 233 -21.19 -21.50 14.64
CA TYR A 233 -22.22 -22.52 14.41
C TYR A 233 -22.26 -23.60 15.51
N SER A 234 -21.12 -23.86 16.16
CA SER A 234 -20.96 -24.87 17.21
C SER A 234 -21.82 -24.59 18.44
N THR A 235 -22.25 -25.67 19.10
CA THR A 235 -22.92 -25.65 20.40
C THR A 235 -22.13 -26.49 21.40
N ASN A 236 -22.39 -26.33 22.70
CA ASN A 236 -21.75 -27.16 23.73
C ASN A 236 -21.99 -28.67 23.49
N ASP A 237 -23.15 -29.02 22.92
CA ASP A 237 -23.50 -30.41 22.58
C ASP A 237 -23.01 -30.88 21.19
N ASP A 238 -22.61 -29.96 20.30
CA ASP A 238 -22.13 -30.25 18.93
C ASP A 238 -20.98 -29.28 18.57
N PRO A 239 -19.76 -29.50 19.13
CA PRO A 239 -18.60 -28.70 18.81
C PRO A 239 -18.08 -29.07 17.41
N ARG A 240 -18.21 -28.14 16.46
CA ARG A 240 -17.66 -28.28 15.10
C ARG A 240 -16.25 -27.73 15.05
N LEU A 241 -15.28 -28.63 14.88
CA LEU A 241 -13.84 -28.34 14.95
C LEU A 241 -13.16 -28.29 13.59
N LYS A 242 -13.94 -28.24 12.50
CA LYS A 242 -13.38 -28.28 11.15
C LYS A 242 -12.48 -27.05 10.94
N PHE A 243 -11.23 -27.30 10.54
CA PHE A 243 -10.19 -26.29 10.29
C PHE A 243 -9.62 -25.57 11.53
N CYS A 244 -9.91 -26.03 12.76
CA CYS A 244 -9.35 -25.46 13.99
C CYS A 244 -8.10 -26.25 14.48
N SER A 245 -7.17 -25.55 15.14
CA SER A 245 -5.96 -26.09 15.78
C SER A 245 -5.79 -25.47 17.16
N ASP A 246 -5.24 -26.25 18.10
CA ASP A 246 -4.98 -25.86 19.49
C ASP A 246 -3.99 -24.69 19.65
N GLU A 247 -3.24 -24.32 18.60
CA GLU A 247 -2.38 -23.14 18.61
C GLU A 247 -3.15 -21.83 18.82
N TRP A 248 -4.38 -21.75 18.30
CA TRP A 248 -5.13 -20.50 18.25
C TRP A 248 -6.60 -20.63 18.63
N CYS A 249 -7.17 -21.83 18.58
CA CYS A 249 -8.57 -22.12 18.87
C CYS A 249 -8.80 -22.28 20.38
N ASP A 250 -9.49 -21.33 21.01
CA ASP A 250 -9.65 -21.29 22.47
C ASP A 250 -10.39 -22.51 23.05
N TYR A 251 -11.30 -23.11 22.28
CA TYR A 251 -11.92 -24.38 22.66
C TYR A 251 -10.89 -25.54 22.70
N LEU A 252 -10.03 -25.68 21.67
CA LEU A 252 -9.03 -26.75 21.70
C LEU A 252 -7.96 -26.49 22.77
N LYS A 253 -7.63 -25.23 23.06
CA LYS A 253 -6.81 -24.87 24.22
C LYS A 253 -7.49 -25.29 25.51
N SER A 254 -8.78 -25.04 25.66
CA SER A 254 -9.50 -25.43 26.87
C SER A 254 -9.55 -26.96 27.04
N VAL A 255 -9.72 -27.70 25.95
CA VAL A 255 -9.66 -29.18 25.96
C VAL A 255 -8.27 -29.67 26.37
N ARG A 256 -7.20 -29.06 25.83
CA ARG A 256 -5.81 -29.40 26.20
C ARG A 256 -5.51 -29.08 27.67
N ASP A 257 -5.94 -27.90 28.11
CA ASP A 257 -5.63 -27.34 29.43
C ASP A 257 -6.63 -27.82 30.51
N GLY A 258 -7.64 -28.61 30.14
CA GLY A 258 -8.67 -29.14 31.04
C GLY A 258 -9.62 -28.07 31.62
N THR A 259 -9.77 -26.93 30.95
CA THR A 259 -10.63 -25.82 31.39
C THR A 259 -12.00 -25.85 30.71
N SER A 260 -13.01 -25.26 31.36
CA SER A 260 -14.35 -25.17 30.78
C SER A 260 -14.42 -24.11 29.68
N TYR A 261 -15.17 -24.42 28.62
CA TYR A 261 -15.43 -23.50 27.51
C TYR A 261 -16.91 -23.53 27.15
N ASP A 262 -17.49 -22.34 26.93
CA ASP A 262 -18.91 -22.19 26.61
C ASP A 262 -19.10 -21.54 25.24
N HIS A 263 -19.60 -22.35 24.29
CA HIS A 263 -19.91 -21.93 22.93
C HIS A 263 -21.09 -20.97 22.85
N THR A 264 -21.95 -20.86 23.88
CA THR A 264 -23.15 -20.01 23.82
C THR A 264 -22.85 -18.52 23.85
N SER A 265 -21.70 -18.14 24.42
CA SER A 265 -21.25 -16.75 24.57
C SER A 265 -21.00 -16.02 23.24
N HIS A 266 -20.67 -16.78 22.19
CA HIS A 266 -20.24 -16.23 20.89
C HIS A 266 -21.05 -16.72 19.70
N ALA A 267 -22.03 -17.62 19.90
CA ALA A 267 -22.83 -18.19 18.83
C ALA A 267 -23.76 -17.18 18.16
N LEU A 268 -23.88 -17.27 16.83
CA LEU A 268 -24.88 -16.51 16.07
C LEU A 268 -26.12 -17.38 15.82
N PRO A 269 -27.32 -16.78 15.68
CA PRO A 269 -28.52 -17.55 15.36
C PRO A 269 -28.35 -18.32 14.04
N ARG A 270 -28.77 -19.59 14.01
CA ARG A 270 -28.67 -20.46 12.82
C ARG A 270 -29.22 -19.83 11.53
N PRO A 271 -30.39 -19.16 11.53
CA PRO A 271 -30.90 -18.51 10.33
C PRO A 271 -29.98 -17.42 9.76
N VAL A 272 -29.19 -16.77 10.63
CA VAL A 272 -28.20 -15.75 10.22
C VAL A 272 -26.97 -16.44 9.62
N LEU A 273 -26.49 -17.52 10.24
CA LEU A 273 -25.36 -18.30 9.74
C LEU A 273 -25.66 -18.94 8.37
N ASP A 274 -26.86 -19.50 8.20
CA ASP A 274 -27.30 -20.08 6.93
C ASP A 274 -27.33 -19.01 5.82
N ALA A 275 -27.78 -17.79 6.15
CA ALA A 275 -27.81 -16.68 5.20
C ALA A 275 -26.40 -16.21 4.78
N ILE A 276 -25.41 -16.23 5.69
CA ILE A 276 -24.04 -15.80 5.41
C ILE A 276 -23.11 -16.90 4.90
N LYS A 277 -23.50 -18.17 5.00
CA LYS A 277 -22.68 -19.31 4.56
C LYS A 277 -22.15 -19.16 3.14
N ARG A 278 -23.00 -18.68 2.22
CA ARG A 278 -22.63 -18.42 0.81
C ARG A 278 -21.45 -17.47 0.62
N ILE A 279 -21.16 -16.61 1.61
CA ILE A 279 -19.98 -15.73 1.57
C ILE A 279 -18.73 -16.58 1.69
N PHE A 280 -18.70 -17.50 2.66
CA PHE A 280 -17.56 -18.38 2.92
C PHE A 280 -17.35 -19.39 1.79
N ASP A 281 -18.42 -19.84 1.12
CA ASP A 281 -18.33 -20.66 -0.09
C ASP A 281 -17.74 -19.90 -1.29
N SER A 282 -17.83 -18.57 -1.31
CA SER A 282 -17.36 -17.71 -2.41
C SER A 282 -15.96 -17.11 -2.20
N LEU A 283 -15.30 -17.44 -1.08
CA LEU A 283 -13.96 -16.95 -0.75
C LEU A 283 -12.91 -17.56 -1.65
#